data_AF-A0A5J5D633-F1
#
_entry.id   AF-A0A5J5D633-F1
#
_cell.length_a   1.000
_cell.length_b   1.000
_cell.length_c   1.000
_cell.angle_alpha   90.00
_cell.angle_beta   90.00
_cell.angle_gamma   90.00
#
_symmetry.space_group_name_H-M   'P 1'
#
loop_
_entity.id
_entity.type
_entity.pdbx_description
1 polymer ?
#
loop_
_entity_poly.entity_id
_entity_poly.type
_entity_poly.pdbx_seq_one_letter_code
_entity_poly.pdbx_strand_id
1 'polypeptide(L)'
;MLHLSFSSSIFLYVGLSPADIISTVEFNHTGELLATGDKGGRVSKSEPFSQGEYNVYSTFQSHEPEFDYLKSLEIEEKINKIRWLPQQNAAQFLLSTN
;
A
#
# COMPACT_ATOMS: atom_id res chain seq x y z
N MET A 1 26.04 19.21 -29.49
CA MET A 1 24.63 19.23 -29.06
C MET A 1 24.27 17.78 -28.72
N LEU A 2 24.45 17.39 -27.45
CA LEU A 2 24.18 16.02 -26.99
C LEU A 2 22.69 15.89 -26.71
N HIS A 3 22.00 15.08 -27.52
CA HIS A 3 20.61 14.72 -27.31
C HIS A 3 20.56 13.58 -26.30
N LEU A 4 20.26 13.90 -25.04
CA LEU A 4 19.98 12.91 -23.99
C LEU A 4 18.63 12.26 -24.29
N SER A 5 18.64 11.10 -24.95
CA SER A 5 17.48 10.22 -25.00
C SER A 5 17.34 9.53 -23.64
N PHE A 6 16.34 9.92 -22.86
CA PHE A 6 15.94 9.19 -21.67
C PHE A 6 15.42 7.81 -22.09
N SER A 7 16.27 6.79 -21.97
CA SER A 7 15.88 5.41 -22.19
C SER A 7 15.01 4.93 -21.02
N SER A 8 13.85 4.38 -21.33
CA SER A 8 12.90 3.71 -20.43
C SER A 8 13.54 2.58 -19.59
N SER A 9 14.79 2.21 -19.87
CA SER A 9 15.54 1.14 -19.22
C SER A 9 16.02 1.45 -17.80
N ILE A 10 16.01 2.71 -17.34
CA ILE A 10 16.51 3.03 -15.97
C ILE A 10 15.54 2.55 -14.87
N PHE A 11 14.27 2.33 -15.20
CA PHE A 11 13.27 1.77 -14.28
C PHE A 11 13.47 0.27 -14.01
N LEU A 12 14.25 -0.46 -14.83
CA LEU A 12 14.45 -1.91 -14.65
C LEU A 12 15.51 -2.29 -13.60
N TYR A 13 16.32 -1.34 -13.12
CA TYR A 13 17.42 -1.65 -12.21
C TYR A 13 17.01 -1.81 -10.74
N VAL A 14 15.77 -1.49 -10.40
CA VAL A 14 15.14 -1.83 -9.12
C VAL A 14 13.80 -2.44 -9.50
N GLY A 15 13.59 -3.73 -9.27
CA GLY A 15 12.44 -4.52 -9.73
C GLY A 15 11.09 -4.16 -9.08
N LEU A 16 10.80 -2.86 -8.91
CA LEU A 16 9.55 -2.35 -8.38
C LEU A 16 8.63 -1.97 -9.54
N SER A 17 7.47 -2.62 -9.59
CA SER A 17 6.38 -2.26 -10.48
C SER A 17 5.69 -0.99 -9.99
N PRO A 18 4.97 -0.25 -10.86
CA PRO A 18 4.12 0.86 -10.42
C PRO A 18 3.10 0.48 -9.34
N ALA A 19 2.69 -0.79 -9.28
CA ALA A 19 1.80 -1.35 -8.26
C ALA A 19 2.46 -1.41 -6.87
N ASP A 20 3.80 -1.50 -6.79
CA ASP A 20 4.55 -1.53 -5.53
C ASP A 20 4.75 -0.14 -4.89
N ILE A 21 4.23 0.93 -5.53
CA ILE A 21 4.30 2.29 -4.97
C ILE A 21 3.34 2.39 -3.79
N ILE A 22 3.89 2.67 -2.60
CA ILE A 22 3.10 2.97 -1.39
C ILE A 22 2.23 4.21 -1.64
N SER A 23 0.92 4.06 -1.41
CA SER A 23 -0.09 5.11 -1.61
C SER A 23 -0.61 5.69 -0.31
N THR A 24 -0.55 4.93 0.80
CA THR A 24 -0.98 5.38 2.12
C THR A 24 -0.20 4.67 3.23
N VAL A 25 -0.04 5.34 4.36
CA VAL A 25 0.63 4.81 5.55
C VAL A 25 -0.12 5.28 6.79
N GLU A 26 -0.30 4.40 7.77
CA GLU A 26 -0.95 4.75 9.04
C GLU A 26 -0.40 3.92 10.21
N PHE A 27 -0.05 4.61 11.29
CA PHE A 27 0.22 3.98 12.57
C PHE A 27 -1.08 3.68 13.31
N ASN A 28 -1.11 2.57 14.04
CA ASN A 28 -2.17 2.33 15.00
C ASN A 28 -2.12 3.35 16.17
N HIS A 29 -3.14 3.33 17.02
CA HIS A 29 -3.28 4.28 18.13
C HIS A 29 -2.11 4.28 19.13
N THR A 30 -1.40 3.15 19.29
CA THR A 30 -0.23 3.04 20.19
C THR A 30 1.08 3.47 19.51
N GLY A 31 1.10 3.56 18.18
CA GLY A 31 2.31 3.79 17.40
C GLY A 31 3.17 2.54 17.19
N GLU A 32 2.76 1.38 17.70
CA GLU A 32 3.53 0.13 17.64
C GLU A 32 3.36 -0.60 16.30
N LEU A 33 2.27 -0.36 15.59
CA LEU A 33 2.00 -1.06 14.34
C LEU A 33 1.86 -0.09 13.19
N LEU A 34 2.45 -0.48 12.07
CA LEU A 34 2.43 0.29 10.84
C LEU A 34 1.64 -0.47 9.78
N ALA A 35 0.62 0.16 9.21
CA ALA A 35 -0.03 -0.32 8.01
C ALA A 35 0.39 0.53 6.81
N THR A 36 0.67 -0.13 5.69
CA THR A 36 0.93 0.51 4.40
C THR A 36 0.00 -0.06 3.36
N GLY A 37 -0.59 0.80 2.54
CA GLY A 37 -1.31 0.43 1.33
C GLY A 37 -0.52 0.84 0.10
N ASP A 38 -0.61 0.07 -0.98
CA ASP A 38 0.04 0.39 -2.25
C ASP A 38 -0.96 0.61 -3.40
N LYS A 39 -0.42 1.00 -4.56
CA LYS A 39 -1.19 1.20 -5.78
C LYS A 39 -1.76 -0.08 -6.35
N GLY A 40 -1.20 -1.24 -6.04
CA GLY A 40 -1.68 -2.54 -6.46
C GLY A 40 -2.73 -3.14 -5.53
N GLY A 41 -3.32 -2.37 -4.62
CA GLY A 41 -4.41 -2.82 -3.76
C GLY A 41 -4.00 -3.74 -2.63
N ARG A 42 -2.70 -3.85 -2.30
CA ARG A 42 -2.22 -4.64 -1.16
C ARG A 42 -2.15 -3.79 0.10
N VAL A 43 -2.46 -4.42 1.21
CA VAL A 43 -2.24 -3.87 2.56
C VAL A 43 -1.19 -4.74 3.26
N SER A 44 -0.12 -4.10 3.73
CA SER A 44 0.93 -4.73 4.53
C SER A 44 0.91 -4.15 5.95
N LYS A 45 0.98 -5.03 6.95
CA LYS A 45 1.06 -4.70 8.38
C LYS A 45 2.44 -5.09 8.88
N SER A 46 3.04 -4.18 9.63
CA SER A 46 4.39 -4.32 10.16
C SER A 46 4.39 -4.10 11.66
N GLU A 47 5.23 -4.86 12.36
CA GLU A 47 5.43 -4.80 13.79
C GLU A 47 6.89 -4.45 14.13
N PRO A 48 7.16 -3.93 15.33
CA PRO A 48 8.51 -3.54 15.70
C PRO A 48 9.41 -4.78 15.78
N PHE A 49 10.57 -4.70 15.13
CA PHE A 49 11.59 -5.75 15.19
C PHE A 49 12.76 -5.33 16.07
N SER A 50 13.31 -4.15 15.81
CA SER A 50 14.42 -3.56 16.54
C SER A 50 14.23 -2.04 16.64
N GLN A 51 15.14 -1.34 17.30
CA GLN A 51 14.99 0.10 17.52
C GLN A 51 14.95 0.85 16.18
N GLY A 52 13.76 1.32 15.80
CA GLY A 52 13.52 2.03 14.53
C GLY A 52 13.30 1.12 13.32
N GLU A 53 13.28 -0.20 13.49
CA GLU A 53 13.05 -1.16 12.42
C GLU A 53 11.72 -1.89 12.60
N TYR A 54 10.99 -2.02 11.50
CA TYR A 54 9.71 -2.72 11.44
C TYR A 54 9.80 -3.86 10.45
N ASN A 55 9.29 -5.02 10.84
CA ASN A 55 9.17 -6.18 9.94
C ASN A 55 7.72 -6.37 9.53
N VAL A 56 7.52 -6.65 8.25
CA VAL A 56 6.21 -7.02 7.71
C VAL A 56 5.84 -8.39 8.27
N TYR A 57 4.74 -8.46 9.03
CA TYR A 57 4.24 -9.72 9.58
C TYR A 57 3.02 -10.26 8.81
N SER A 58 2.33 -9.40 8.05
CA SER A 58 1.14 -9.81 7.30
C SER A 58 0.90 -8.89 6.10
N THR A 59 0.68 -9.49 4.93
CA THR A 59 0.28 -8.79 3.71
C THR A 59 -0.93 -9.49 3.11
N PHE A 60 -1.90 -8.74 2.61
CA PHE A 60 -3.08 -9.28 1.93
C PHE A 60 -3.55 -8.35 0.80
N GLN A 61 -4.19 -8.96 -0.19
CA GLN A 61 -4.86 -8.23 -1.28
C GLN A 61 -6.19 -7.68 -0.75
N SER A 62 -6.34 -6.36 -0.72
CA SER A 62 -7.53 -5.70 -0.20
C SER A 62 -8.51 -5.29 -1.29
N HIS A 63 -8.03 -4.92 -2.48
CA HIS A 63 -8.86 -4.52 -3.62
C HIS A 63 -8.30 -5.12 -4.90
N GLU A 64 -9.17 -5.35 -5.87
CA GLU A 64 -8.84 -5.75 -7.24
C GLU A 64 -9.34 -4.66 -8.20
N PRO A 65 -8.81 -4.59 -9.43
CA PRO A 65 -9.34 -3.68 -10.43
C PRO A 65 -10.81 -4.00 -10.72
N GLU A 66 -11.64 -2.96 -10.78
CA GLU A 66 -13.08 -3.09 -11.06
C GLU A 66 -13.51 -2.13 -12.18
N PHE A 67 -14.73 -2.30 -12.69
CA PHE A 67 -15.28 -1.42 -13.71
C PHE A 67 -16.73 -1.05 -13.39
N ASP A 68 -17.02 0.25 -13.29
CA ASP A 68 -18.37 0.79 -13.18
C ASP A 68 -18.99 0.92 -14.58
N TYR A 69 -19.89 -0.01 -14.92
CA TYR A 69 -20.57 -0.04 -16.22
C TYR A 69 -21.55 1.12 -16.44
N LEU A 70 -22.10 1.71 -15.38
CA LEU A 70 -23.05 2.81 -15.52
C LEU A 70 -22.34 4.12 -15.82
N LYS A 71 -21.17 4.31 -15.21
CA LYS A 71 -20.33 5.50 -15.42
C LYS A 71 -19.27 5.31 -16.48
N SER A 72 -19.10 4.10 -17.00
CA SER A 72 -18.00 3.73 -17.91
C SER A 72 -16.64 4.12 -17.35
N LEU A 73 -16.41 3.78 -16.08
CA LEU A 73 -15.23 4.20 -15.31
C LEU A 73 -14.48 2.97 -14.80
N GLU A 74 -13.18 2.94 -15.03
CA GLU A 74 -12.28 1.99 -14.39
C GLU A 74 -12.06 2.40 -12.93
N ILE A 75 -12.22 1.45 -12.03
CA ILE A 75 -11.98 1.61 -10.60
C ILE A 75 -10.62 0.96 -10.33
N GLU A 76 -9.65 1.80 -9.99
CA GLU A 76 -8.32 1.35 -9.60
C GLU A 76 -8.37 0.56 -8.27
N GLU A 77 -7.50 -0.43 -8.15
CA GLU A 77 -7.30 -1.22 -6.93
C GLU A 77 -6.52 -0.44 -5.85
N LYS A 78 -5.98 0.73 -6.18
CA LYS A 78 -5.15 1.54 -5.29
C LYS A 78 -5.80 1.76 -3.92
N ILE A 79 -5.04 1.50 -2.86
CA ILE A 79 -5.48 1.86 -1.51
C ILE A 79 -5.40 3.39 -1.32
N ASN A 80 -6.54 4.04 -1.16
CA ASN A 80 -6.62 5.49 -0.93
C ASN A 80 -6.39 5.87 0.53
N LYS A 81 -6.87 5.06 1.47
CA LYS A 81 -6.74 5.32 2.91
C LYS A 81 -6.78 4.04 3.71
N ILE A 82 -6.04 4.04 4.82
CA ILE A 82 -6.16 3.03 5.89
C ILE A 82 -6.60 3.75 7.16
N ARG A 83 -7.44 3.08 7.96
CA ARG A 83 -7.80 3.49 9.31
C ARG A 83 -7.76 2.31 10.27
N TRP A 84 -6.88 2.34 11.25
CA TRP A 84 -6.93 1.42 12.38
C TRP A 84 -8.18 1.71 13.23
N LEU A 85 -8.86 0.65 13.66
CA LEU A 85 -9.96 0.75 14.61
C LEU A 85 -9.43 0.63 16.04
N PRO A 86 -10.12 1.24 17.04
CA PRO A 86 -9.79 1.00 18.44
C PRO A 86 -9.83 -0.49 18.76
N GLN A 87 -8.78 -0.97 19.41
CA GLN A 87 -8.68 -2.38 19.79
C GLN A 87 -9.73 -2.72 20.85
N GLN A 88 -10.62 -3.68 20.54
CA GLN A 88 -11.68 -4.11 21.47
C GLN A 88 -11.39 -5.45 22.14
N ASN A 89 -10.46 -6.24 21.59
CA ASN A 89 -10.06 -7.55 22.10
C ASN A 89 -8.60 -7.84 21.66
N ALA A 90 -8.15 -9.08 21.72
CA ALA A 90 -6.79 -9.44 21.29
C ALA A 90 -6.54 -9.26 19.79
N ALA A 91 -7.58 -9.10 18.97
CA ALA A 91 -7.46 -8.86 17.53
C ALA A 91 -7.39 -7.37 17.21
N GLN A 92 -6.72 -7.08 16.10
CA GLN A 92 -6.57 -5.74 15.55
C GLN A 92 -7.35 -5.64 14.24
N PHE A 93 -8.05 -4.53 14.06
CA PHE A 93 -8.87 -4.29 12.89
C PHE A 93 -8.45 -2.99 12.22
N LEU A 94 -8.53 -2.97 10.90
CA LEU A 94 -8.36 -1.77 10.09
C LEU A 94 -9.41 -1.75 8.98
N LEU A 95 -9.67 -0.55 8.48
CA LEU A 95 -10.48 -0.31 7.29
C LEU A 95 -9.56 0.20 6.18
N SER A 96 -9.83 -0.21 4.95
CA SER A 96 -9.20 0.31 3.73
C SER A 96 -10.28 0.81 2.77
N THR A 97 -9.92 1.73 1.89
CA THR A 97 -10.78 2.21 0.81
C THR A 97 -10.00 2.29 -0.49
N ASN A 98 -10.66 1.98 -1.61
CA ASN A 98 -10.25 2.39 -2.96
C ASN A 98 -10.96 3.67 -3.42
#